data_AF-A0A2P7QSH8-F1
#
_entry.id   AF-A0A2P7QSH8-F1
#
_cell.length_a   1.000
_cell.length_b   1.000
_cell.length_c   1.000
_cell.angle_alpha   90.00
_cell.angle_beta   90.00
_cell.angle_gamma   90.00
#
_symmetry.space_group_name_H-M   'P 1'
#
loop_
_entity.id
_entity.type
_entity.pdbx_description
1 polymer ?
#
loop_
_entity_poly.entity_id
_entity_poly.type
_entity_poly.pdbx_seq_one_letter_code
_entity_poly.pdbx_strand_id
1 'polypeptide(L)'
;MVKTSDIAWFKSNFAGKMAQALEGSVFDVDMLTAIACQETGSLWAPMRQVPSLSPDRVVALCCGDTLDADKGRRAFPRTKADLLAVPRGQQMFDIARSALLDMAEHIPDYRFARTNPKKFSHGFGVFQYDLQFFLTDPDYFIEKKYESFDNALQRAIGELNRGLRKLRLQDRSTITDREFCHVAIAYNTGGFNPAKELKQGHFDGKKFYGESIRDFLAMARTVPTGNAAPARTSSAGAVPLSPPETITATGPSFRVDTNANTVRLRSEPRISNPKTANVKADLPDGHIVRALNGTPVNDFIEVQALLGGKIFQGFAAKHLLSPLGRPPAAAALEATPSSADAALPEAHLAGSPTNITKRTAPAGARSLSEPNMPRRAADNPDGLRTELNAIIDYLANDDPRHKRYQPHDGFTFCNIYAHDYCTLAGAYLPRVWWSQPALLKIALGETLEPRLGSSVDEARANDIYRWLRDFGQTFGWRRAASLSELQDHANLGGISLIVARRKQDGRSGHIVAVVPETGDETAKRNESGAVTMALQSQAGSVNFRRGRSTLDWWKSERFAEHAFWTHP
;
A
#
# COMPACT_ATOMS: atom_id res chain seq x y z
N MET A 1 -9.71 -17.56 6.85
CA MET A 1 -9.17 -16.23 6.54
C MET A 1 -10.31 -15.24 6.66
N VAL A 2 -10.09 -14.10 7.34
CA VAL A 2 -11.10 -13.06 7.56
C VAL A 2 -11.45 -12.40 6.22
N LYS A 3 -12.75 -12.19 5.98
CA LYS A 3 -13.29 -11.50 4.78
C LYS A 3 -13.78 -10.10 5.12
N THR A 4 -14.04 -9.28 4.11
CA THR A 4 -14.64 -7.94 4.28
C THR A 4 -16.00 -7.99 4.98
N SER A 5 -16.80 -9.05 4.75
CA SER A 5 -18.07 -9.27 5.45
C SER A 5 -17.91 -9.60 6.94
N ASP A 6 -16.76 -10.16 7.33
CA ASP A 6 -16.43 -10.42 8.73
C ASP A 6 -16.01 -9.12 9.42
N ILE A 7 -15.21 -8.29 8.75
CA ILE A 7 -14.87 -6.93 9.20
C ILE A 7 -16.14 -6.08 9.36
N ALA A 8 -17.08 -6.16 8.42
CA ALA A 8 -18.34 -5.43 8.49
C ALA A 8 -19.16 -5.83 9.73
N TRP A 9 -19.27 -7.13 10.02
CA TRP A 9 -19.90 -7.60 11.25
C TRP A 9 -19.17 -7.12 12.50
N PHE A 10 -17.84 -7.15 12.51
CA PHE A 10 -17.07 -6.69 13.66
C PHE A 10 -17.35 -5.21 13.95
N LYS A 11 -17.25 -4.37 12.92
CA LYS A 11 -17.53 -2.93 13.02
C LYS A 11 -18.98 -2.65 13.43
N SER A 12 -19.97 -3.36 12.88
CA SER A 12 -21.38 -3.12 13.22
C SER A 12 -21.68 -3.34 14.70
N ASN A 13 -20.92 -4.21 15.38
CA ASN A 13 -21.14 -4.52 16.80
C ASN A 13 -20.25 -3.69 17.74
N PHE A 14 -19.03 -3.36 17.31
CA PHE A 14 -18.02 -2.84 18.24
C PHE A 14 -17.45 -1.46 17.89
N ALA A 15 -17.76 -0.90 16.71
CA ALA A 15 -17.23 0.39 16.30
C ALA A 15 -17.61 1.54 17.22
N GLY A 16 -18.84 1.56 17.76
CA GLY A 16 -19.27 2.61 18.69
C GLY A 16 -18.41 2.65 19.96
N LYS A 17 -18.19 1.48 20.57
CA LYS A 17 -17.34 1.31 21.75
C LYS A 17 -15.88 1.71 21.46
N MET A 18 -15.35 1.29 20.31
CA MET A 18 -14.01 1.70 19.88
C MET A 18 -13.91 3.21 19.66
N ALA A 19 -14.84 3.83 18.93
CA ALA A 19 -14.82 5.25 18.66
C ALA A 19 -14.83 6.09 19.95
N GLN A 20 -15.63 5.69 20.94
CA GLN A 20 -15.68 6.33 22.25
C GLN A 20 -14.35 6.20 23.01
N ALA A 21 -13.76 4.99 23.06
CA ALA A 21 -12.51 4.76 23.77
C ALA A 21 -11.28 5.40 23.11
N LEU A 22 -11.37 5.71 21.81
CA LEU A 22 -10.30 6.28 21.00
C LEU A 22 -10.38 7.81 20.87
N GLU A 23 -11.36 8.46 21.52
CA GLU A 23 -11.49 9.92 21.49
C GLU A 23 -10.20 10.61 21.96
N GLY A 24 -9.69 11.53 21.15
CA GLY A 24 -8.43 12.24 21.40
C GLY A 24 -7.15 11.40 21.20
N SER A 25 -7.26 10.15 20.77
CA SER A 25 -6.11 9.32 20.41
C SER A 25 -5.73 9.48 18.93
N VAL A 26 -4.50 9.08 18.57
CA VAL A 26 -4.06 9.01 17.16
C VAL A 26 -4.58 7.77 16.42
N PHE A 27 -5.24 6.85 17.14
CA PHE A 27 -5.75 5.61 16.58
C PHE A 27 -7.21 5.77 16.17
N ASP A 28 -7.63 4.95 15.21
CA ASP A 28 -9.02 4.90 14.76
C ASP A 28 -9.60 3.48 14.81
N VAL A 29 -10.89 3.38 14.49
CA VAL A 29 -11.64 2.12 14.49
C VAL A 29 -11.03 1.10 13.52
N ASP A 30 -10.48 1.51 12.38
CA ASP A 30 -9.94 0.59 11.38
C ASP A 30 -8.63 -0.03 11.86
N MET A 31 -7.79 0.77 12.51
CA MET A 31 -6.56 0.35 13.16
C MET A 31 -6.82 -0.75 14.20
N LEU A 32 -7.79 -0.53 15.11
CA LEU A 32 -8.14 -1.54 16.11
C LEU A 32 -8.82 -2.76 15.49
N THR A 33 -9.65 -2.56 14.46
CA THR A 33 -10.25 -3.67 13.71
C THR A 33 -9.17 -4.55 13.06
N ALA A 34 -8.09 -3.96 12.52
CA ALA A 34 -6.97 -4.70 11.95
C ALA A 34 -6.24 -5.55 13.00
N ILE A 35 -6.03 -5.02 14.22
CA ILE A 35 -5.51 -5.81 15.35
C ILE A 35 -6.45 -6.97 15.67
N ALA A 36 -7.76 -6.72 15.85
CA ALA A 36 -8.72 -7.80 16.15
C ALA A 36 -8.77 -8.89 15.07
N CYS A 37 -8.64 -8.52 13.79
CA CYS A 37 -8.53 -9.47 12.68
C CYS A 37 -7.28 -10.33 12.79
N GLN A 38 -6.13 -9.70 13.08
CA GLN A 38 -4.86 -10.39 13.19
C GLN A 38 -4.76 -11.28 14.43
N GLU A 39 -5.23 -10.81 15.58
CA GLU A 39 -5.09 -11.49 16.85
C GLU A 39 -6.04 -12.69 16.97
N THR A 40 -7.31 -12.52 16.60
CA THR A 40 -8.34 -13.56 16.81
C THR A 40 -9.33 -13.72 15.67
N GLY A 41 -9.09 -13.08 14.52
CA GLY A 41 -9.96 -13.17 13.35
C GLY A 41 -10.24 -14.58 12.86
N SER A 42 -9.25 -15.47 12.97
CA SER A 42 -9.42 -16.89 12.68
C SER A 42 -10.43 -17.59 13.58
N LEU A 43 -10.67 -17.07 14.79
CA LEU A 43 -11.62 -17.61 15.77
C LEU A 43 -13.00 -16.96 15.61
N TRP A 44 -13.10 -15.63 15.64
CA TRP A 44 -14.42 -14.98 15.65
C TRP A 44 -15.12 -15.00 14.29
N ALA A 45 -14.39 -15.04 13.17
CA ALA A 45 -15.00 -15.05 11.83
C ALA A 45 -15.86 -16.31 11.56
N PRO A 46 -15.45 -17.54 11.91
CA PRO A 46 -16.36 -18.69 11.85
C PRO A 46 -17.42 -18.65 12.97
N MET A 47 -17.07 -18.23 14.20
CA MET A 47 -18.03 -18.22 15.32
C MET A 47 -19.21 -17.26 15.12
N ARG A 48 -19.02 -16.11 14.46
CA ARG A 48 -20.12 -15.16 14.16
C ARG A 48 -21.20 -15.74 13.24
N GLN A 49 -20.92 -16.86 12.58
CA GLN A 49 -21.89 -17.56 11.72
C GLN A 49 -22.75 -18.55 12.51
N VAL A 50 -22.42 -18.80 13.78
CA VAL A 50 -23.17 -19.71 14.65
C VAL A 50 -24.38 -18.94 15.24
N PRO A 51 -25.63 -19.28 14.86
CA PRO A 51 -26.79 -18.45 15.22
C PRO A 51 -27.06 -18.32 16.72
N SER A 52 -26.59 -19.26 17.53
CA SER A 52 -26.77 -19.25 18.98
C SER A 52 -25.76 -18.37 19.74
N LEU A 53 -24.71 -17.86 19.07
CA LEU A 53 -23.70 -17.04 19.72
C LEU A 53 -24.00 -15.55 19.54
N SER A 54 -24.15 -14.84 20.65
CA SER A 54 -24.20 -13.37 20.65
C SER A 54 -22.80 -12.78 20.37
N PRO A 55 -22.70 -11.52 19.90
CA PRO A 55 -21.42 -10.84 19.72
C PRO A 55 -20.53 -10.85 20.97
N ASP A 56 -21.12 -10.61 22.15
CA ASP A 56 -20.39 -10.66 23.43
C ASP A 56 -19.86 -12.06 23.73
N ARG A 57 -20.65 -13.11 23.44
CA ARG A 57 -20.19 -14.49 23.63
C ARG A 57 -19.07 -14.85 22.64
N VAL A 58 -19.14 -14.38 21.40
CA VAL A 58 -18.07 -14.56 20.42
C VAL A 58 -16.75 -13.93 20.92
N VAL A 59 -16.80 -12.71 21.44
CA VAL A 59 -15.62 -12.04 22.03
C VAL A 59 -15.07 -12.82 23.22
N ALA A 60 -15.93 -13.29 24.12
CA ALA A 60 -15.52 -14.08 25.28
C ALA A 60 -14.82 -15.40 24.91
N LEU A 61 -15.21 -16.00 23.78
CA LEU A 61 -14.63 -17.24 23.27
C LEU A 61 -13.31 -17.05 22.50
N CYS A 62 -12.82 -15.82 22.33
CA CYS A 62 -11.58 -15.55 21.60
C CYS A 62 -10.32 -15.92 22.42
N CYS A 63 -10.15 -17.20 22.75
CA CYS A 63 -9.09 -17.73 23.60
C CYS A 63 -8.39 -18.95 22.95
N GLY A 64 -7.48 -18.74 21.99
CA GLY A 64 -6.95 -19.81 21.13
C GLY A 64 -5.42 -20.00 21.07
N ASP A 65 -4.59 -19.24 21.79
CA ASP A 65 -3.15 -19.52 21.79
C ASP A 65 -2.85 -20.75 22.67
N THR A 66 -2.18 -21.76 22.11
CA THR A 66 -1.86 -23.03 22.80
C THR A 66 -0.38 -23.41 22.66
N LEU A 67 0.47 -22.45 22.27
CA LEU A 67 1.90 -22.66 22.09
C LEU A 67 2.58 -23.00 23.42
N ASP A 68 3.23 -24.15 23.49
CA ASP A 68 4.04 -24.58 24.63
C ASP A 68 5.54 -24.42 24.29
N ALA A 69 6.42 -24.65 25.28
CA ALA A 69 7.86 -24.56 25.09
C ALA A 69 8.43 -25.47 23.99
N ASP A 70 7.87 -26.67 23.79
CA ASP A 70 8.26 -27.60 22.72
C ASP A 70 7.91 -27.07 21.32
N LYS A 71 7.07 -26.04 21.24
CA LYS A 71 6.71 -25.29 20.03
C LYS A 71 7.31 -23.89 19.99
N GLY A 72 8.32 -23.62 20.84
CA GLY A 72 9.13 -22.40 20.78
C GLY A 72 8.68 -21.27 21.71
N ARG A 73 7.66 -21.47 22.57
CA ARG A 73 7.28 -20.47 23.58
C ARG A 73 8.39 -20.31 24.62
N ARG A 74 8.81 -19.06 24.85
CA ARG A 74 9.78 -18.70 25.91
C ARG A 74 9.15 -17.92 27.06
N ALA A 75 7.99 -17.31 26.81
CA ALA A 75 7.23 -16.56 27.79
C ALA A 75 6.63 -17.47 28.87
N PHE A 76 6.37 -16.91 30.05
CA PHE A 76 5.61 -17.59 31.10
C PHE A 76 4.13 -17.78 30.68
N PRO A 77 3.45 -18.83 31.15
CA PRO A 77 4.03 -20.11 31.56
C PRO A 77 4.56 -20.86 30.33
N ARG A 78 5.64 -21.63 30.52
CA ARG A 78 6.18 -22.49 29.44
C ARG A 78 5.53 -23.87 29.41
N THR A 79 5.04 -24.30 30.57
CA THR A 79 4.37 -25.58 30.79
C THR A 79 3.24 -25.40 31.80
N LYS A 80 2.33 -26.38 31.89
CA LYS A 80 1.35 -26.44 32.99
C LYS A 80 2.02 -26.36 34.36
N ALA A 81 3.15 -27.04 34.56
CA ALA A 81 3.83 -27.06 35.86
C ALA A 81 4.32 -25.66 36.26
N ASP A 82 4.83 -24.87 35.31
CA ASP A 82 5.22 -23.48 35.55
C ASP A 82 4.04 -22.66 36.06
N LEU A 83 2.85 -22.81 35.45
CA LEU A 83 1.66 -22.11 35.88
C LEU A 83 1.22 -22.54 37.28
N LEU A 84 1.25 -23.84 37.59
CA LEU A 84 0.85 -24.34 38.91
C LEU A 84 1.78 -23.91 40.04
N ALA A 85 3.03 -23.56 39.73
CA ALA A 85 4.03 -23.17 40.72
C ALA A 85 3.84 -21.74 41.26
N VAL A 86 3.01 -20.90 40.63
CA VAL A 86 2.77 -19.52 41.07
C VAL A 86 1.48 -19.40 41.90
N PRO A 87 1.34 -18.34 42.74
CA PRO A 87 0.11 -18.09 43.47
C PRO A 87 -1.12 -18.07 42.55
N ARG A 88 -2.19 -18.74 42.98
CA ARG A 88 -3.45 -18.92 42.20
C ARG A 88 -3.26 -19.63 40.84
N GLY A 89 -2.12 -20.28 40.63
CA GLY A 89 -1.78 -21.00 39.40
C GLY A 89 -2.77 -22.09 39.00
N GLN A 90 -3.23 -22.90 39.96
CA GLN A 90 -4.24 -23.93 39.71
C GLN A 90 -5.57 -23.32 39.25
N GLN A 91 -6.04 -22.26 39.93
CA GLN A 91 -7.25 -21.53 39.55
C GLN A 91 -7.14 -20.99 38.12
N MET A 92 -5.98 -20.42 37.77
CA MET A 92 -5.73 -19.90 36.43
C MET A 92 -5.69 -21.02 35.38
N PHE A 93 -5.07 -22.17 35.69
CA PHE A 93 -5.07 -23.32 34.80
C PHE A 93 -6.50 -23.79 34.49
N ASP A 94 -7.36 -23.87 35.50
CA ASP A 94 -8.74 -24.31 35.33
C ASP A 94 -9.54 -23.34 34.44
N ILE A 95 -9.36 -22.03 34.63
CA ILE A 95 -9.95 -20.98 33.78
C ILE A 95 -9.42 -21.10 32.33
N ALA A 96 -8.09 -21.16 32.17
CA ALA A 96 -7.44 -21.22 30.86
C ALA A 96 -7.82 -22.48 30.07
N ARG A 97 -7.99 -23.61 30.77
CA ARG A 97 -8.43 -24.87 30.19
C ARG A 97 -9.90 -24.81 29.80
N SER A 98 -10.77 -24.28 30.67
CA SER A 98 -12.20 -24.11 30.35
C SER A 98 -12.38 -23.21 29.13
N ALA A 99 -11.72 -22.05 29.09
CA ALA A 99 -11.80 -21.11 27.97
C ALA A 99 -11.37 -21.75 26.63
N LEU A 100 -10.30 -22.55 26.65
CA LEU A 100 -9.85 -23.30 25.46
C LEU A 100 -10.89 -24.35 25.01
N LEU A 101 -11.46 -25.10 25.95
CA LEU A 101 -12.44 -26.15 25.63
C LEU A 101 -13.75 -25.56 25.10
N ASP A 102 -14.24 -24.48 25.71
CA ASP A 102 -15.43 -23.75 25.25
C ASP A 102 -15.25 -23.24 23.81
N MET A 103 -14.09 -22.65 23.50
CA MET A 103 -13.77 -22.21 22.14
C MET A 103 -13.67 -23.39 21.16
N ALA A 104 -13.05 -24.50 21.59
CA ALA A 104 -12.88 -25.72 20.79
C ALA A 104 -14.19 -26.43 20.43
N GLU A 105 -15.31 -26.10 21.09
CA GLU A 105 -16.64 -26.57 20.67
C GLU A 105 -17.02 -26.03 19.29
N HIS A 106 -16.56 -24.82 18.98
CA HIS A 106 -16.93 -24.08 17.77
C HIS A 106 -15.84 -24.11 16.69
N ILE A 107 -14.57 -24.32 17.06
CA ILE A 107 -13.45 -24.33 16.12
C ILE A 107 -12.85 -25.75 16.01
N PRO A 108 -13.08 -26.48 14.89
CA PRO A 108 -12.64 -27.87 14.74
C PRO A 108 -11.16 -28.10 14.99
N ASP A 109 -10.30 -27.17 14.56
CA ASP A 109 -8.84 -27.27 14.68
C ASP A 109 -8.35 -27.34 16.14
N TYR A 110 -9.19 -26.98 17.11
CA TYR A 110 -8.86 -26.99 18.54
C TYR A 110 -9.41 -28.20 19.31
N ARG A 111 -10.12 -29.12 18.65
CA ARG A 111 -10.72 -30.29 19.31
C ARG A 111 -9.69 -31.21 19.99
N PHE A 112 -8.42 -31.15 19.58
CA PHE A 112 -7.32 -31.88 20.24
C PHE A 112 -7.20 -31.55 21.74
N ALA A 113 -7.66 -30.37 22.18
CA ALA A 113 -7.60 -29.97 23.59
C ALA A 113 -8.45 -30.89 24.49
N ARG A 114 -9.48 -31.54 23.95
CA ARG A 114 -10.33 -32.50 24.67
C ARG A 114 -9.56 -33.75 25.08
N THR A 115 -8.65 -34.23 24.24
CA THR A 115 -7.87 -35.43 24.48
C THR A 115 -6.52 -35.15 25.16
N ASN A 116 -6.07 -33.89 25.18
CA ASN A 116 -4.85 -33.49 25.87
C ASN A 116 -5.16 -32.71 27.17
N PRO A 117 -5.12 -33.37 28.36
CA PRO A 117 -5.47 -32.75 29.63
C PRO A 117 -4.48 -31.68 30.11
N LYS A 118 -3.31 -31.58 29.48
CA LYS A 118 -2.28 -30.59 29.83
C LYS A 118 -2.39 -29.30 29.03
N LYS A 119 -3.20 -29.27 27.97
CA LYS A 119 -3.38 -28.07 27.12
C LYS A 119 -4.37 -27.09 27.73
N PHE A 120 -4.03 -25.81 27.63
CA PHE A 120 -4.77 -24.66 28.11
C PHE A 120 -4.44 -23.44 27.23
N SER A 121 -5.26 -22.39 27.32
CA SER A 121 -5.06 -21.17 26.55
C SER A 121 -3.97 -20.27 27.17
N HIS A 122 -3.13 -19.67 26.33
CA HIS A 122 -2.12 -18.69 26.70
C HIS A 122 -2.50 -17.27 26.28
N GLY A 123 -3.52 -17.09 25.46
CA GLY A 123 -3.91 -15.80 24.92
C GLY A 123 -5.41 -15.57 25.07
N PHE A 124 -5.78 -14.43 25.67
CA PHE A 124 -7.12 -14.19 26.18
C PHE A 124 -7.78 -12.97 25.54
N GLY A 125 -9.01 -13.14 25.08
CA GLY A 125 -9.85 -12.08 24.53
C GLY A 125 -9.51 -11.71 23.08
N VAL A 126 -10.37 -10.87 22.50
CA VAL A 126 -10.36 -10.53 21.07
C VAL A 126 -9.07 -9.85 20.58
N PHE A 127 -8.32 -9.18 21.48
CA PHE A 127 -7.04 -8.55 21.18
C PHE A 127 -5.82 -9.35 21.70
N GLN A 128 -6.03 -10.59 22.18
CA GLN A 128 -5.00 -11.52 22.70
C GLN A 128 -4.08 -10.91 23.78
N TYR A 129 -4.56 -10.85 25.01
CA TYR A 129 -3.70 -10.56 26.16
C TYR A 129 -3.00 -11.84 26.63
N ASP A 130 -1.67 -11.84 26.61
CA ASP A 130 -0.84 -13.02 26.88
C ASP A 130 -0.77 -13.37 28.38
N LEU A 131 -0.87 -14.65 28.69
CA LEU A 131 -0.88 -15.22 30.04
C LEU A 131 0.41 -14.95 30.84
N GLN A 132 1.50 -14.55 30.18
CA GLN A 132 2.71 -14.10 30.87
C GLN A 132 2.42 -12.97 31.85
N PHE A 133 1.43 -12.13 31.56
CA PHE A 133 1.06 -11.00 32.40
C PHE A 133 0.25 -11.41 33.63
N PHE A 134 -0.13 -12.69 33.78
CA PHE A 134 -0.70 -13.20 35.03
C PHE A 134 0.21 -12.95 36.25
N LEU A 135 1.53 -12.87 36.03
CA LEU A 135 2.50 -12.55 37.07
C LEU A 135 2.37 -11.12 37.63
N THR A 136 1.83 -10.20 36.82
CA THR A 136 1.74 -8.77 37.17
C THR A 136 0.30 -8.27 37.28
N ASP A 137 -0.65 -8.99 36.70
CA ASP A 137 -2.06 -8.61 36.59
C ASP A 137 -2.97 -9.86 36.71
N PRO A 138 -2.90 -10.62 37.82
CA PRO A 138 -3.63 -11.88 37.96
C PRO A 138 -5.15 -11.69 37.95
N ASP A 139 -5.64 -10.59 38.53
CA ASP A 139 -7.08 -10.35 38.68
C ASP A 139 -7.78 -10.15 37.33
N TYR A 140 -7.09 -9.60 36.32
CA TYR A 140 -7.65 -9.52 34.97
C TYR A 140 -8.09 -10.89 34.43
N PHE A 141 -7.29 -11.92 34.69
CA PHE A 141 -7.59 -13.27 34.22
C PHE A 141 -8.54 -14.01 35.15
N ILE A 142 -8.36 -13.91 36.48
CA ILE A 142 -9.20 -14.64 37.42
C ILE A 142 -10.64 -14.11 37.42
N GLU A 143 -10.83 -12.80 37.31
CA GLU A 143 -12.15 -12.17 37.18
C GLU A 143 -12.69 -12.23 35.75
N LYS A 144 -11.99 -12.92 34.84
CA LYS A 144 -12.35 -13.12 33.43
C LYS A 144 -12.65 -11.82 32.69
N LYS A 145 -11.91 -10.74 32.99
CA LYS A 145 -12.12 -9.42 32.38
C LYS A 145 -11.96 -9.46 30.86
N TYR A 146 -11.15 -10.38 30.33
CA TYR A 146 -10.98 -10.63 28.90
C TYR A 146 -12.27 -11.04 28.17
N GLU A 147 -13.30 -11.51 28.88
CA GLU A 147 -14.60 -11.84 28.27
C GLU A 147 -15.40 -10.59 27.88
N SER A 148 -15.10 -9.44 28.50
CA SER A 148 -15.69 -8.15 28.16
C SER A 148 -14.89 -7.45 27.05
N PHE A 149 -15.60 -7.03 26.00
CA PHE A 149 -15.00 -6.25 24.93
C PHE A 149 -14.35 -4.95 25.44
N ASP A 150 -15.01 -4.25 26.37
CA ASP A 150 -14.55 -2.94 26.85
C ASP A 150 -13.24 -3.06 27.65
N ASN A 151 -13.14 -4.09 28.51
CA ASN A 151 -11.92 -4.38 29.25
C ASN A 151 -10.77 -4.81 28.33
N ALA A 152 -11.06 -5.67 27.36
CA ALA A 152 -10.06 -6.10 26.37
C ALA A 152 -9.57 -4.93 25.51
N LEU A 153 -10.47 -4.05 25.10
CA LEU A 153 -10.16 -2.84 24.35
C LEU A 153 -9.28 -1.87 25.15
N GLN A 154 -9.61 -1.62 26.43
CA GLN A 154 -8.80 -0.76 27.28
C GLN A 154 -7.37 -1.31 27.43
N ARG A 155 -7.22 -2.63 27.57
CA ARG A 155 -5.91 -3.27 27.59
C ARG A 155 -5.16 -3.07 26.27
N ALA A 156 -5.83 -3.31 25.14
CA ALA A 156 -5.23 -3.16 23.82
C ALA A 156 -4.74 -1.72 23.57
N ILE A 157 -5.54 -0.72 23.93
CA ILE A 157 -5.18 0.71 23.83
C ILE A 157 -3.94 1.02 24.70
N GLY A 158 -3.86 0.48 25.91
CA GLY A 158 -2.69 0.66 26.78
C GLY A 158 -1.40 0.13 26.16
N GLU A 159 -1.45 -1.03 25.53
CA GLU A 159 -0.35 -1.68 24.83
C GLU A 159 0.06 -0.91 23.55
N LEU A 160 -0.92 -0.45 22.78
CA LEU A 160 -0.70 0.39 21.59
C LEU A 160 -0.04 1.73 21.97
N ASN A 161 -0.50 2.37 23.06
CA ASN A 161 0.12 3.58 23.60
C ASN A 161 1.56 3.35 24.07
N ARG A 162 1.88 2.17 24.61
CA ARG A 162 3.27 1.79 24.89
C ARG A 162 4.08 1.68 23.60
N GLY A 163 3.50 1.09 22.55
CA GLY A 163 4.10 1.05 21.20
C GLY A 163 4.43 2.44 20.65
N LEU A 164 3.49 3.38 20.73
CA LEU A 164 3.71 4.79 20.34
C LEU A 164 4.89 5.41 21.07
N ARG A 165 4.95 5.30 22.40
CA ARG A 165 6.06 5.84 23.20
C ARG A 165 7.40 5.21 22.80
N LYS A 166 7.41 3.89 22.56
CA LYS A 166 8.63 3.17 22.15
C LYS A 166 9.15 3.63 20.79
N LEU A 167 8.24 4.01 19.90
CA LEU A 167 8.56 4.57 18.58
C LEU A 167 8.72 6.09 18.57
N ARG A 168 8.54 6.77 19.71
CA ARG A 168 8.60 8.23 19.85
C ARG A 168 7.54 8.96 18.99
N LEU A 169 6.35 8.38 18.90
CA LEU A 169 5.22 8.90 18.13
C LEU A 169 4.11 9.48 19.01
N GLN A 170 4.30 9.54 20.33
CA GLN A 170 3.26 9.96 21.28
C GLN A 170 2.83 11.44 21.14
N ASP A 171 3.70 12.30 20.61
CA ASP A 171 3.43 13.74 20.47
C ASP A 171 2.80 14.08 19.12
N ARG A 172 2.47 13.06 18.32
CA ARG A 172 1.81 13.23 17.01
C ARG A 172 0.33 13.50 17.20
N SER A 173 -0.23 14.37 16.37
CA SER A 173 -1.69 14.53 16.24
C SER A 173 -2.33 13.46 15.35
N THR A 174 -1.56 12.90 14.43
CA THR A 174 -1.98 11.83 13.50
C THR A 174 -0.79 10.93 13.17
N ILE A 175 -1.06 9.68 12.83
CA ILE A 175 -0.07 8.73 12.31
C ILE A 175 -0.55 8.16 10.98
N THR A 176 0.39 7.81 10.11
CA THR A 176 0.10 7.11 8.86
C THR A 176 -0.24 5.64 9.11
N ASP A 177 -0.93 4.99 8.17
CA ASP A 177 -1.18 3.53 8.21
C ASP A 177 0.11 2.73 8.37
N ARG A 178 1.22 3.20 7.78
CA ARG A 178 2.53 2.55 7.90
C ARG A 178 3.13 2.70 9.29
N GLU A 179 3.10 3.90 9.86
CA GLU A 179 3.52 4.13 11.25
C GLU A 179 2.66 3.30 12.22
N PHE A 180 1.35 3.16 11.95
CA PHE A 180 0.50 2.26 12.73
C PHE A 180 0.95 0.79 12.63
N CYS A 181 1.31 0.29 11.44
CA CYS A 181 1.84 -1.07 11.31
C CYS A 181 3.11 -1.26 12.16
N HIS A 182 3.98 -0.25 12.26
CA HIS A 182 5.14 -0.29 13.15
C HIS A 182 4.73 -0.34 14.63
N VAL A 183 3.73 0.45 15.03
CA VAL A 183 3.14 0.41 16.39
C VAL A 183 2.54 -0.96 16.68
N ALA A 184 1.82 -1.57 15.73
CA ALA A 184 1.24 -2.91 15.87
C ALA A 184 2.32 -4.00 16.00
N ILE A 185 3.45 -3.88 15.31
CA ILE A 185 4.60 -4.78 15.52
C ILE A 185 5.16 -4.62 16.94
N ALA A 186 5.24 -3.38 17.45
CA ALA A 186 5.67 -3.12 18.82
C ALA A 186 4.65 -3.59 19.88
N TYR A 187 3.36 -3.57 19.53
CA TYR A 187 2.29 -4.20 20.30
C TYR A 187 2.54 -5.71 20.43
N ASN A 188 2.76 -6.40 19.31
CA ASN A 188 2.95 -7.86 19.27
C ASN A 188 4.27 -8.34 19.86
N THR A 189 5.39 -7.69 19.53
CA THR A 189 6.74 -8.18 19.85
C THR A 189 7.38 -7.47 21.04
N GLY A 190 6.73 -6.42 21.53
CA GLY A 190 7.30 -5.50 22.51
C GLY A 190 8.33 -4.53 21.93
N GLY A 191 8.66 -4.54 20.63
CA GLY A 191 9.63 -3.63 20.01
C GLY A 191 9.50 -3.52 18.49
N PHE A 192 10.39 -2.76 17.85
CA PHE A 192 10.42 -2.62 16.39
C PHE A 192 11.85 -2.46 15.92
N ASN A 193 12.24 -3.23 14.91
CA ASN A 193 13.53 -3.13 14.23
C ASN A 193 13.33 -2.52 12.83
N PRO A 194 13.74 -1.25 12.60
CA PRO A 194 13.59 -0.60 11.30
C PRO A 194 14.19 -1.37 10.11
N ALA A 195 15.28 -2.11 10.32
CA ALA A 195 15.92 -2.88 9.24
C ALA A 195 15.04 -4.04 8.71
N LYS A 196 14.09 -4.53 9.51
CA LYS A 196 13.18 -5.62 9.14
C LYS A 196 11.82 -5.14 8.64
N GLU A 197 11.48 -3.87 8.84
CA GLU A 197 10.20 -3.28 8.42
C GLU A 197 8.99 -4.15 8.81
N LEU A 198 8.04 -4.39 7.90
CA LEU A 198 6.83 -5.17 8.17
C LEU A 198 7.10 -6.68 8.32
N LYS A 199 8.30 -7.16 7.96
CA LYS A 199 8.72 -8.57 8.10
C LYS A 199 9.15 -8.90 9.54
N GLN A 200 8.27 -8.61 10.49
CA GLN A 200 8.46 -8.77 11.93
C GLN A 200 7.22 -9.31 12.63
N GLY A 201 7.43 -9.90 13.80
CA GLY A 201 6.42 -10.61 14.57
C GLY A 201 6.31 -12.07 14.14
N HIS A 202 5.22 -12.73 14.56
CA HIS A 202 4.97 -14.12 14.21
C HIS A 202 4.91 -14.32 12.69
N PHE A 203 5.56 -15.37 12.18
CA PHE A 203 5.51 -15.78 10.78
C PHE A 203 4.60 -17.00 10.65
N ASP A 204 3.49 -16.87 9.92
CA ASP A 204 2.47 -17.91 9.80
C ASP A 204 2.79 -18.99 8.73
N GLY A 205 4.02 -18.97 8.20
CA GLY A 205 4.44 -19.79 7.07
C GLY A 205 4.33 -19.09 5.71
N LYS A 206 3.62 -17.96 5.64
CA LYS A 206 3.46 -17.16 4.42
C LYS A 206 3.81 -15.69 4.62
N LYS A 207 3.41 -15.10 5.75
CA LYS A 207 3.61 -13.68 6.08
C LYS A 207 4.00 -13.48 7.52
N PHE A 208 4.70 -12.38 7.74
CA PHE A 208 4.92 -11.85 9.08
C PHE A 208 3.69 -11.07 9.57
N TYR A 209 3.51 -11.02 10.89
CA TYR A 209 2.47 -10.25 11.58
C TYR A 209 2.31 -8.83 11.03
N GLY A 210 3.41 -8.09 10.84
CA GLY A 210 3.36 -6.72 10.30
C GLY A 210 2.79 -6.62 8.88
N GLU A 211 3.03 -7.63 8.04
CA GLU A 211 2.46 -7.71 6.68
C GLU A 211 0.97 -8.02 6.73
N SER A 212 0.53 -8.87 7.66
CA SER A 212 -0.88 -9.18 7.85
C SER A 212 -1.66 -8.00 8.43
N ILE A 213 -1.08 -7.23 9.36
CA ILE A 213 -1.69 -5.98 9.85
C ILE A 213 -1.90 -4.99 8.71
N ARG A 214 -0.89 -4.80 7.84
CA ARG A 214 -1.04 -3.93 6.65
C ARG A 214 -2.23 -4.35 5.80
N ASP A 215 -2.35 -5.66 5.52
CA ASP A 215 -3.43 -6.19 4.69
C ASP A 215 -4.81 -6.02 5.36
N PHE A 216 -4.93 -6.35 6.65
CA PHE A 216 -6.18 -6.18 7.38
C PHE A 216 -6.57 -4.72 7.54
N LEU A 217 -5.62 -3.81 7.74
CA LEU A 217 -5.89 -2.39 7.77
C LEU A 217 -6.39 -1.89 6.42
N ALA A 218 -5.74 -2.30 5.33
CA ALA A 218 -6.19 -1.96 3.98
C ALA A 218 -7.62 -2.45 3.72
N MET A 219 -7.98 -3.65 4.19
CA MET A 219 -9.36 -4.16 4.12
C MET A 219 -10.31 -3.41 5.05
N ALA A 220 -9.90 -3.07 6.27
CA ALA A 220 -10.74 -2.36 7.23
C ALA A 220 -11.13 -0.97 6.70
N ARG A 221 -10.20 -0.27 6.04
CA ARG A 221 -10.41 1.05 5.43
C ARG A 221 -11.48 1.07 4.34
N THR A 222 -11.80 -0.07 3.73
CA THR A 222 -12.83 -0.17 2.67
C THR A 222 -14.22 -0.50 3.19
N VAL A 223 -14.33 -0.87 4.46
CA VAL A 223 -15.59 -1.25 5.07
C VAL A 223 -16.17 -0.06 5.84
N PRO A 224 -17.44 0.33 5.60
CA PRO A 224 -18.10 1.41 6.33
C PRO A 224 -18.10 1.19 7.85
N THR A 225 -18.18 2.28 8.61
CA THR A 225 -18.22 2.25 10.08
C THR A 225 -19.50 2.94 10.56
N GLY A 226 -20.53 2.15 10.88
CA GLY A 226 -21.86 2.69 11.18
C GLY A 226 -22.42 3.46 9.99
N ASN A 227 -22.80 4.73 10.20
CA ASN A 227 -23.26 5.63 9.13
C ASN A 227 -22.12 6.35 8.39
N ALA A 228 -20.87 6.19 8.83
CA ALA A 228 -19.73 6.81 8.17
C ALA A 228 -19.36 6.02 6.91
N ALA A 229 -19.20 6.74 5.80
CA ALA A 229 -18.67 6.21 4.55
C ALA A 229 -17.30 5.56 4.77
N PRO A 230 -16.93 4.54 3.98
CA PRO A 230 -15.61 3.92 4.11
C PRO A 230 -14.52 4.94 3.82
N ALA A 231 -13.39 4.84 4.53
CA ALA A 231 -12.24 5.72 4.32
C ALA A 231 -11.67 5.58 2.89
N ARG A 232 -11.90 4.44 2.23
CA ARG A 232 -11.52 4.18 0.84
C ARG A 232 -12.61 3.41 0.09
N THR A 233 -12.86 3.78 -1.17
CA THR A 233 -13.79 3.06 -2.02
C THR A 233 -13.17 1.78 -2.55
N SER A 234 -13.78 0.62 -2.30
CA SER A 234 -13.35 -0.66 -2.90
C SER A 234 -13.96 -0.90 -4.27
N SER A 235 -13.16 -1.43 -5.18
CA SER A 235 -13.63 -2.12 -6.39
C SER A 235 -12.91 -3.46 -6.51
N ALA A 236 -13.60 -4.48 -7.03
CA ALA A 236 -12.97 -5.78 -7.29
C ALA A 236 -11.79 -5.62 -8.24
N GLY A 237 -10.69 -6.33 -7.98
CA GLY A 237 -9.47 -6.21 -8.78
C GLY A 237 -8.65 -4.95 -8.51
N ALA A 238 -8.93 -4.16 -7.46
CA ALA A 238 -8.24 -2.91 -7.19
C ALA A 238 -7.82 -2.76 -5.72
N VAL A 239 -6.66 -2.13 -5.52
CA VAL A 239 -6.18 -1.60 -4.24
C VAL A 239 -6.57 -0.13 -4.13
N PRO A 240 -7.44 0.24 -3.19
CA PRO A 240 -7.86 1.64 -3.11
C PRO A 240 -6.69 2.56 -2.76
N LEU A 241 -6.54 3.63 -3.55
CA LEU A 241 -5.57 4.69 -3.26
C LEU A 241 -5.99 5.45 -2.00
N SER A 242 -5.01 5.99 -1.27
CA SER A 242 -5.27 6.95 -0.20
C SER A 242 -6.12 8.12 -0.70
N PRO A 243 -6.86 8.84 0.14
CA PRO A 243 -7.52 10.09 -0.28
C PRO A 243 -6.51 11.11 -0.82
N PRO A 244 -6.91 12.03 -1.74
CA PRO A 244 -6.04 13.13 -2.15
C PRO A 244 -5.61 13.97 -0.96
N GLU A 245 -4.35 14.35 -0.93
CA GLU A 245 -3.79 15.18 0.14
C GLU A 245 -4.01 16.67 -0.16
N THR A 246 -4.19 17.49 0.88
CA THR A 246 -4.34 18.95 0.75
C THR A 246 -3.17 19.67 1.42
N ILE A 247 -2.70 20.74 0.77
CA ILE A 247 -1.55 21.52 1.27
C ILE A 247 -1.83 22.03 2.68
N THR A 248 -0.97 21.67 3.64
CA THR A 248 -1.06 22.08 5.04
C THR A 248 -0.18 23.28 5.37
N ALA A 249 0.78 23.60 4.51
CA ALA A 249 1.66 24.75 4.66
C ALA A 249 0.88 26.08 4.68
N THR A 250 1.19 26.95 5.64
CA THR A 250 0.45 28.21 5.86
C THR A 250 1.21 29.46 5.41
N GLY A 251 2.51 29.35 5.10
CA GLY A 251 3.37 30.44 4.67
C GLY A 251 3.06 31.03 3.27
N PRO A 252 3.92 31.92 2.75
CA PRO A 252 3.65 32.62 1.49
C PRO A 252 3.55 31.66 0.28
N SER A 253 2.73 32.05 -0.70
CA SER A 253 2.61 31.34 -1.98
C SER A 253 3.59 31.89 -3.00
N PHE A 254 4.14 31.01 -3.84
CA PHE A 254 5.03 31.36 -4.94
C PHE A 254 4.58 30.67 -6.22
N ARG A 255 4.92 31.29 -7.35
CA ARG A 255 4.85 30.68 -8.67
C ARG A 255 6.26 30.30 -9.09
N VAL A 256 6.43 29.09 -9.61
CA VAL A 256 7.65 28.69 -10.30
C VAL A 256 7.82 29.55 -11.54
N ASP A 257 8.97 30.21 -11.67
CA ASP A 257 9.22 31.21 -12.70
C ASP A 257 10.61 30.99 -13.31
N THR A 258 10.63 30.28 -14.42
CA THR A 258 11.87 29.91 -15.13
C THR A 258 11.80 30.22 -16.62
N ASN A 259 10.59 30.37 -17.18
CA ASN A 259 10.29 30.58 -18.60
C ASN A 259 10.83 29.49 -19.57
N ALA A 260 11.47 28.42 -19.06
CA ALA A 260 12.15 27.45 -19.92
C ALA A 260 12.33 26.05 -19.33
N ASN A 261 12.33 25.86 -18.00
CA ASN A 261 12.72 24.58 -17.38
C ASN A 261 11.87 24.24 -16.16
N THR A 262 11.90 22.97 -15.73
CA THR A 262 11.35 22.61 -14.42
C THR A 262 12.27 23.07 -13.28
N VAL A 263 11.70 23.30 -12.11
CA VAL A 263 12.47 23.50 -10.87
C VAL A 263 12.57 22.20 -10.10
N ARG A 264 13.80 21.83 -9.72
CA ARG A 264 14.05 20.63 -8.90
C ARG A 264 13.68 20.91 -7.44
N LEU A 265 12.68 20.19 -6.94
CA LEU A 265 12.36 20.12 -5.52
C LEU A 265 13.32 19.13 -4.84
N ARG A 266 14.01 19.56 -3.79
CA ARG A 266 15.10 18.79 -3.15
C ARG A 266 14.78 18.35 -1.74
N SER A 267 15.41 17.27 -1.27
CA SER A 267 15.29 16.83 0.13
C SER A 267 16.10 17.68 1.11
N GLU A 268 17.06 18.46 0.61
CA GLU A 268 17.94 19.31 1.41
C GLU A 268 18.13 20.67 0.71
N PRO A 269 18.38 21.77 1.44
CA PRO A 269 18.59 23.11 0.89
C PRO A 269 20.00 23.25 0.29
N ARG A 270 20.34 22.39 -0.67
CA ARG A 270 21.60 22.44 -1.42
C ARG A 270 21.49 21.67 -2.73
N ILE A 271 22.39 21.92 -3.66
CA ILE A 271 22.60 21.05 -4.82
C ILE A 271 23.55 19.92 -4.39
N SER A 272 23.10 18.67 -4.49
CA SER A 272 23.93 17.49 -4.18
C SER A 272 25.01 17.25 -5.24
N ASN A 273 25.98 16.39 -4.93
CA ASN A 273 26.85 15.75 -5.91
C ASN A 273 26.65 14.22 -5.83
N PRO A 274 26.12 13.54 -6.87
CA PRO A 274 25.68 14.09 -8.16
C PRO A 274 24.45 15.01 -8.04
N LYS A 275 24.24 15.89 -9.02
CA LYS A 275 23.24 17.00 -9.00
C LYS A 275 21.79 16.55 -8.83
N THR A 276 21.52 15.27 -9.05
CA THR A 276 20.19 14.66 -9.02
C THR A 276 19.92 13.82 -7.77
N ALA A 277 20.95 13.49 -6.96
CA ALA A 277 20.81 12.56 -5.83
C ALA A 277 19.72 12.98 -4.83
N ASN A 278 19.67 14.27 -4.49
CA ASN A 278 18.70 14.82 -3.56
C ASN A 278 17.42 15.38 -4.20
N VAL A 279 17.18 15.14 -5.50
CA VAL A 279 15.96 15.58 -6.19
C VAL A 279 14.82 14.63 -5.86
N LYS A 280 13.69 15.18 -5.39
CA LYS A 280 12.46 14.46 -5.04
C LYS A 280 11.41 14.53 -6.15
N ALA A 281 11.30 15.69 -6.80
CA ALA A 281 10.36 15.93 -7.87
C ALA A 281 10.82 17.11 -8.73
N ASP A 282 10.24 17.23 -9.92
CA ASP A 282 10.37 18.36 -10.81
C ASP A 282 9.04 19.15 -10.81
N LEU A 283 9.14 20.45 -10.54
CA LEU A 283 8.04 21.41 -10.53
C LEU A 283 7.94 22.08 -11.90
N PRO A 284 6.80 21.99 -12.60
CA PRO A 284 6.61 22.69 -13.87
C PRO A 284 6.74 24.21 -13.74
N ASP A 285 7.11 24.86 -14.84
CA ASP A 285 7.01 26.31 -14.94
C ASP A 285 5.57 26.77 -14.74
N GLY A 286 5.37 27.90 -14.04
CA GLY A 286 4.05 28.40 -13.66
C GLY A 286 3.37 27.63 -12.52
N HIS A 287 3.92 26.50 -12.06
CA HIS A 287 3.33 25.72 -10.97
C HIS A 287 3.33 26.51 -9.66
N ILE A 288 2.26 26.38 -8.88
CA ILE A 288 2.07 27.13 -7.64
C ILE A 288 2.54 26.26 -6.47
N VAL A 289 3.34 26.85 -5.58
CA VAL A 289 3.82 26.21 -4.37
C VAL A 289 3.50 27.06 -3.14
N ARG A 290 3.42 26.41 -1.98
CA ARG A 290 3.15 27.04 -0.69
C ARG A 290 4.33 26.82 0.24
N ALA A 291 4.96 27.89 0.69
CA ALA A 291 6.05 27.76 1.65
C ALA A 291 5.54 27.36 3.03
N LEU A 292 6.34 26.60 3.78
CA LEU A 292 6.03 26.30 5.18
C LEU A 292 6.06 27.60 5.99
N ASN A 293 7.23 28.23 6.06
CA ASN A 293 7.42 29.53 6.73
C ASN A 293 7.80 30.65 5.74
N GLY A 294 8.43 30.31 4.61
CA GLY A 294 8.90 31.28 3.60
C GLY A 294 10.33 31.77 3.78
N THR A 295 10.98 31.47 4.91
CA THR A 295 12.37 31.85 5.19
C THR A 295 13.35 31.03 4.35
N PRO A 296 14.20 31.66 3.52
CA PRO A 296 15.21 30.93 2.76
C PRO A 296 16.33 30.38 3.64
N VAL A 297 16.79 29.17 3.34
CA VAL A 297 18.00 28.54 3.88
C VAL A 297 18.90 28.20 2.69
N ASN A 298 20.14 28.72 2.67
CA ASN A 298 21.09 28.54 1.57
C ASN A 298 20.53 28.90 0.17
N ASP A 299 19.72 29.96 0.07
CA ASP A 299 19.00 30.35 -1.15
C ASP A 299 17.92 29.34 -1.62
N PHE A 300 17.45 28.46 -0.72
CA PHE A 300 16.30 27.60 -0.95
C PHE A 300 15.15 27.92 -0.01
N ILE A 301 13.91 27.83 -0.49
CA ILE A 301 12.70 27.94 0.32
C ILE A 301 12.11 26.53 0.47
N GLU A 302 11.75 26.16 1.69
CA GLU A 302 10.99 24.93 1.93
C GLU A 302 9.51 25.14 1.56
N VAL A 303 9.02 24.31 0.66
CA VAL A 303 7.68 24.41 0.06
C VAL A 303 6.97 23.07 0.02
N GLN A 304 5.65 23.12 0.03
CA GLN A 304 4.75 22.05 -0.39
C GLN A 304 4.19 22.35 -1.78
N ALA A 305 4.11 21.32 -2.61
CA ALA A 305 3.53 21.33 -3.94
C ALA A 305 2.60 20.12 -4.10
N LEU A 306 1.43 20.32 -4.70
CA LEU A 306 0.52 19.23 -5.05
C LEU A 306 0.80 18.80 -6.49
N LEU A 307 1.23 17.56 -6.69
CA LEU A 307 1.60 17.06 -8.01
C LEU A 307 0.84 15.76 -8.29
N GLY A 308 -0.16 15.81 -9.17
CA GLY A 308 -0.94 14.64 -9.55
C GLY A 308 -1.62 13.99 -8.34
N GLY A 309 -2.29 14.81 -7.53
CA GLY A 309 -3.04 14.39 -6.34
C GLY A 309 -2.20 13.99 -5.12
N LYS A 310 -0.89 14.26 -5.11
CA LYS A 310 0.04 13.92 -4.01
C LYS A 310 0.86 15.14 -3.56
N ILE A 311 1.02 15.34 -2.25
CA ILE A 311 1.88 16.42 -1.74
C ILE A 311 3.34 16.00 -1.79
N PHE A 312 4.16 16.91 -2.27
CA PHE A 312 5.60 16.87 -2.18
C PHE A 312 6.08 18.04 -1.35
N GLN A 313 6.77 17.75 -0.25
CA GLN A 313 7.50 18.74 0.54
C GLN A 313 9.00 18.68 0.25
N GLY A 314 9.63 19.83 0.10
CA GLY A 314 11.08 19.92 -0.07
C GLY A 314 11.56 21.35 -0.32
N PHE A 315 12.79 21.49 -0.79
CA PHE A 315 13.48 22.75 -0.98
C PHE A 315 13.55 23.14 -2.46
N ALA A 316 13.06 24.33 -2.81
CA ALA A 316 13.12 24.91 -4.15
C ALA A 316 14.02 26.16 -4.14
N ALA A 317 14.79 26.38 -5.20
CA ALA A 317 15.71 27.51 -5.27
C ALA A 317 14.95 28.84 -5.33
N LYS A 318 15.26 29.77 -4.43
CA LYS A 318 14.53 31.03 -4.24
C LYS A 318 14.49 31.88 -5.49
N HIS A 319 15.61 32.00 -6.21
CA HIS A 319 15.70 32.83 -7.42
C HIS A 319 14.86 32.30 -8.61
N LEU A 320 14.27 31.11 -8.49
CA LEU A 320 13.34 30.52 -9.48
C LEU A 320 11.88 30.57 -9.00
N LEU A 321 11.60 31.33 -7.93
CA LEU A 321 10.28 31.48 -7.33
C LEU A 321 9.88 32.96 -7.30
N SER A 322 8.76 33.27 -7.94
CA SER A 322 8.14 34.60 -7.93
C SER A 322 7.03 34.64 -6.86
N PRO A 323 7.06 35.56 -5.88
CA PRO A 323 6.02 35.66 -4.86
C PRO A 323 4.64 35.94 -5.46
N LEU A 324 3.60 35.29 -4.95
CA LEU A 324 2.21 35.60 -5.25
C LEU A 324 1.65 36.50 -4.13
N GLY A 325 1.28 37.73 -4.47
CA GLY A 325 0.81 38.74 -3.50
C GLY A 325 -0.46 38.36 -2.73
N ARG A 326 -1.24 37.39 -3.23
CA ARG A 326 -2.34 36.76 -2.50
C ARG A 326 -2.26 35.24 -2.66
N PRO A 327 -2.49 34.45 -1.58
CA PRO A 327 -2.72 33.03 -1.68
C PRO A 327 -3.83 32.75 -2.71
N PRO A 328 -3.59 31.97 -3.77
CA PRO A 328 -4.69 31.43 -4.55
C PRO A 328 -5.58 30.57 -3.64
N ALA A 329 -6.89 30.53 -3.91
CA ALA A 329 -7.79 29.63 -3.18
C ALA A 329 -7.28 28.18 -3.29
N ALA A 330 -7.54 27.32 -2.31
CA ALA A 330 -7.09 25.92 -2.33
C ALA A 330 -7.50 25.18 -3.63
N ALA A 331 -8.66 25.53 -4.19
CA ALA A 331 -9.17 25.03 -5.47
C ALA A 331 -8.37 25.47 -6.73
N ALA A 332 -7.52 26.49 -6.63
CA ALA A 332 -6.66 26.95 -7.73
C ALA A 332 -5.27 26.29 -7.71
N LEU A 333 -4.97 25.45 -6.70
CA LEU A 333 -3.73 24.67 -6.61
C LEU A 333 -3.81 23.35 -7.41
N GLU A 334 -5.02 22.88 -7.70
CA GLU A 334 -5.35 21.97 -8.79
C GLU A 334 -6.75 22.34 -9.25
N ALA A 335 -6.89 22.97 -10.43
CA ALA A 335 -8.13 22.81 -11.18
C ALA A 335 -8.15 21.35 -11.63
N THR A 336 -8.62 20.45 -10.77
CA THR A 336 -8.99 19.11 -11.21
C THR A 336 -10.11 19.32 -12.22
N PRO A 337 -9.99 18.87 -13.48
CA PRO A 337 -11.14 18.88 -14.36
C PRO A 337 -12.28 18.16 -13.62
N SER A 338 -13.39 18.86 -13.47
CA SER A 338 -14.61 18.31 -12.90
C SER A 338 -14.93 17.03 -13.65
N SER A 339 -15.48 16.02 -12.97
CA SER A 339 -16.02 14.82 -13.61
C SER A 339 -17.12 15.09 -14.66
N ALA A 340 -17.48 16.36 -14.86
CA ALA A 340 -18.38 16.85 -15.91
C ALA A 340 -17.68 17.13 -17.26
N ASP A 341 -16.35 17.16 -17.33
CA ASP A 341 -15.64 17.17 -18.62
C ASP A 341 -15.79 15.77 -19.23
N ALA A 342 -16.27 15.67 -20.47
CA ALA A 342 -16.40 14.41 -21.17
C ALA A 342 -15.07 13.64 -21.08
N ALA A 343 -15.06 12.53 -20.34
CA ALA A 343 -13.85 11.76 -20.12
C ALA A 343 -13.26 11.36 -21.48
N LEU A 344 -12.01 11.76 -21.74
CA LEU A 344 -11.33 11.40 -22.97
C LEU A 344 -11.37 9.87 -23.12
N PRO A 345 -11.76 9.34 -24.30
CA PRO A 345 -11.90 7.90 -24.47
C PRO A 345 -10.52 7.23 -24.46
N GLU A 346 -10.45 6.01 -23.91
CA GLU A 346 -9.29 5.15 -24.09
C GLU A 346 -9.03 4.88 -25.58
N ALA A 347 -7.80 5.10 -26.03
CA ALA A 347 -7.38 4.77 -27.39
C ALA A 347 -6.93 3.29 -27.46
N HIS A 348 -7.62 2.49 -28.27
CA HIS A 348 -7.28 1.09 -28.56
C HIS A 348 -7.36 0.83 -30.06
N LEU A 349 -6.30 0.29 -30.66
CA LEU A 349 -6.41 -0.22 -32.03
C LEU A 349 -7.31 -1.45 -32.05
N ALA A 350 -8.26 -1.50 -32.99
CA ALA A 350 -9.13 -2.64 -33.17
C ALA A 350 -8.31 -3.94 -33.33
N GLY A 351 -8.68 -4.95 -32.53
CA GLY A 351 -8.22 -6.32 -32.71
C GLY A 351 -8.80 -6.91 -34.00
N SER A 352 -8.16 -7.97 -34.50
CA SER A 352 -8.76 -8.82 -35.54
C SER A 352 -8.98 -10.21 -34.95
N PRO A 353 -10.18 -10.81 -35.08
CA PRO A 353 -10.42 -12.19 -34.65
C PRO A 353 -9.48 -13.20 -35.32
N THR A 354 -8.97 -12.89 -36.51
CA THR A 354 -8.06 -13.76 -37.26
C THR A 354 -6.58 -13.46 -37.00
N ASN A 355 -6.25 -12.32 -36.38
CA ASN A 355 -4.87 -11.92 -36.12
C ASN A 355 -4.64 -11.67 -34.62
N ILE A 356 -4.33 -12.76 -33.92
CA ILE A 356 -4.03 -12.75 -32.49
C ILE A 356 -2.67 -12.07 -32.26
N THR A 357 -2.64 -11.04 -31.42
CA THR A 357 -1.40 -10.43 -30.96
C THR A 357 -0.83 -11.25 -29.81
N LYS A 358 0.36 -11.84 -30.01
CA LYS A 358 0.98 -12.83 -29.12
C LYS A 358 2.29 -12.33 -28.52
N ARG A 359 2.65 -12.81 -27.33
CA ARG A 359 3.96 -12.60 -26.70
C ARG A 359 5.10 -13.19 -27.53
N THR A 360 4.86 -14.28 -28.26
CA THR A 360 5.85 -14.98 -29.08
C THR A 360 6.11 -14.31 -30.44
N ALA A 361 5.31 -13.31 -30.81
CA ALA A 361 5.51 -12.50 -32.00
C ALA A 361 6.29 -11.22 -31.68
N PRO A 362 6.92 -10.56 -32.68
CA PRO A 362 7.53 -9.26 -32.49
C PRO A 362 6.53 -8.22 -31.94
N ALA A 363 7.08 -7.20 -31.28
CA ALA A 363 6.32 -6.06 -30.78
C ALA A 363 5.57 -5.32 -31.90
N GLY A 364 4.38 -4.81 -31.57
CA GLY A 364 3.55 -3.99 -32.45
C GLY A 364 2.61 -3.09 -31.68
N ALA A 365 1.80 -2.31 -32.39
CA ALA A 365 0.94 -1.26 -31.83
C ALA A 365 -0.36 -1.78 -31.16
N ARG A 366 -0.69 -3.07 -31.29
CA ARG A 366 -1.88 -3.67 -30.67
C ARG A 366 -1.56 -4.28 -29.30
N SER A 367 -2.55 -4.26 -28.42
CA SER A 367 -2.54 -4.97 -27.13
C SER A 367 -2.53 -6.49 -27.35
N LEU A 368 -2.03 -7.25 -26.37
CA LEU A 368 -2.14 -8.70 -26.40
C LEU A 368 -3.60 -9.17 -26.48
N SER A 369 -3.82 -10.27 -27.20
CA SER A 369 -5.16 -10.84 -27.40
C SER A 369 -5.16 -12.36 -27.40
N GLU A 370 -4.18 -12.98 -26.75
CA GLU A 370 -4.10 -14.43 -26.58
C GLU A 370 -5.27 -14.95 -25.72
N PRO A 371 -5.78 -16.17 -25.97
CA PRO A 371 -6.78 -16.78 -25.10
C PRO A 371 -6.18 -17.06 -23.71
N ASN A 372 -7.04 -17.10 -22.69
CA ASN A 372 -6.70 -17.47 -21.31
C ASN A 372 -5.58 -16.62 -20.66
N MET A 373 -5.50 -15.34 -21.03
CA MET A 373 -4.63 -14.39 -20.33
C MET A 373 -5.07 -14.22 -18.86
N PRO A 374 -4.16 -14.32 -17.88
CA PRO A 374 -4.49 -14.07 -16.48
C PRO A 374 -4.93 -12.62 -16.30
N ARG A 375 -5.80 -12.39 -15.31
CA ARG A 375 -6.35 -11.08 -14.97
C ARG A 375 -6.32 -10.88 -13.46
N ARG A 376 -6.33 -9.63 -13.04
CA ARG A 376 -6.49 -9.22 -11.65
C ARG A 376 -7.97 -8.93 -11.37
N ALA A 377 -8.57 -9.62 -10.40
CA ALA A 377 -9.99 -9.56 -10.08
C ALA A 377 -10.32 -9.81 -8.59
N ALA A 378 -9.36 -10.29 -7.80
CA ALA A 378 -9.57 -10.57 -6.38
C ALA A 378 -10.02 -9.33 -5.58
N ASP A 379 -10.67 -9.57 -4.44
CA ASP A 379 -11.23 -8.55 -3.54
C ASP A 379 -10.39 -8.33 -2.27
N ASN A 380 -9.24 -9.02 -2.17
CA ASN A 380 -8.35 -8.98 -1.02
C ASN A 380 -6.88 -8.93 -1.45
N PRO A 381 -5.97 -8.36 -0.62
CA PRO A 381 -4.57 -8.18 -0.98
C PRO A 381 -3.83 -9.47 -1.38
N ASP A 382 -4.15 -10.62 -0.76
CA ASP A 382 -3.51 -11.90 -1.10
C ASP A 382 -3.84 -12.39 -2.51
N GLY A 383 -5.13 -12.36 -2.85
CA GLY A 383 -5.58 -12.71 -4.19
C GLY A 383 -4.97 -11.76 -5.24
N LEU A 384 -4.99 -10.45 -4.97
CA LEU A 384 -4.46 -9.44 -5.90
C LEU A 384 -2.96 -9.65 -6.17
N ARG A 385 -2.16 -9.92 -5.14
CA ARG A 385 -0.73 -10.26 -5.32
C ARG A 385 -0.53 -11.54 -6.10
N THR A 386 -1.34 -12.57 -5.84
CA THR A 386 -1.27 -13.86 -6.55
C THR A 386 -1.55 -13.67 -8.04
N GLU A 387 -2.58 -12.91 -8.38
CA GLU A 387 -2.98 -12.61 -9.75
C GLU A 387 -1.93 -11.73 -10.47
N LEU A 388 -1.38 -10.71 -9.81
CA LEU A 388 -0.27 -9.93 -10.37
C LEU A 388 0.95 -10.81 -10.66
N ASN A 389 1.28 -11.74 -9.76
CA ASN A 389 2.36 -12.69 -10.01
C ASN A 389 2.05 -13.62 -11.20
N ALA A 390 0.82 -14.11 -11.32
CA ALA A 390 0.39 -14.90 -12.48
C ALA A 390 0.50 -14.11 -13.79
N ILE A 391 0.19 -12.81 -13.78
CA ILE A 391 0.40 -11.91 -14.93
C ILE A 391 1.89 -11.79 -15.27
N ILE A 392 2.76 -11.59 -14.28
CA ILE A 392 4.22 -11.48 -14.50
C ILE A 392 4.78 -12.79 -15.08
N ASP A 393 4.37 -13.94 -14.53
CA ASP A 393 4.81 -15.26 -15.00
C ASP A 393 4.26 -15.62 -16.36
N TYR A 394 3.06 -15.14 -16.69
CA TYR A 394 2.52 -15.21 -18.03
C TYR A 394 3.35 -14.35 -18.98
N LEU A 395 3.50 -13.06 -18.72
CA LEU A 395 4.23 -12.16 -19.64
C LEU A 395 5.68 -12.61 -19.84
N ALA A 396 6.34 -13.09 -18.78
CA ALA A 396 7.63 -13.77 -18.84
C ALA A 396 8.62 -13.05 -19.77
N ASN A 397 8.86 -11.77 -19.50
CA ASN A 397 9.66 -10.89 -20.36
C ASN A 397 11.11 -11.34 -20.55
N ASP A 398 11.64 -12.17 -19.66
CA ASP A 398 12.96 -12.78 -19.74
C ASP A 398 13.01 -14.07 -20.57
N ASP A 399 11.86 -14.63 -20.96
CA ASP A 399 11.81 -15.82 -21.80
C ASP A 399 12.16 -15.43 -23.25
N PRO A 400 13.25 -15.97 -23.82
CA PRO A 400 13.67 -15.60 -25.18
C PRO A 400 12.64 -15.96 -26.25
N ARG A 401 11.68 -16.85 -25.96
CA ARG A 401 10.56 -17.17 -26.86
C ARG A 401 9.54 -16.04 -26.94
N HIS A 402 9.45 -15.17 -25.92
CA HIS A 402 8.52 -14.05 -25.86
C HIS A 402 9.10 -12.81 -26.57
N LYS A 403 9.27 -12.93 -27.90
CA LYS A 403 9.89 -11.94 -28.79
C LYS A 403 9.34 -10.52 -28.65
N ARG A 404 8.10 -10.36 -28.19
CA ARG A 404 7.47 -9.05 -27.96
C ARG A 404 8.24 -8.17 -26.97
N TYR A 405 9.00 -8.77 -26.07
CA TYR A 405 9.73 -8.06 -25.02
C TYR A 405 11.25 -8.08 -25.21
N GLN A 406 11.75 -8.88 -26.15
CA GLN A 406 13.19 -9.11 -26.29
C GLN A 406 13.87 -7.91 -26.95
N PRO A 407 14.92 -7.34 -26.34
CA PRO A 407 15.66 -6.25 -26.97
C PRO A 407 16.38 -6.74 -28.23
N HIS A 408 16.39 -5.92 -29.28
CA HIS A 408 17.15 -6.18 -30.50
C HIS A 408 17.50 -4.85 -31.19
N ASP A 409 18.62 -4.80 -31.92
CA ASP A 409 19.05 -3.63 -32.72
C ASP A 409 19.05 -2.29 -31.97
N GLY A 410 19.34 -2.31 -30.66
CA GLY A 410 19.31 -1.13 -29.80
C GLY A 410 17.92 -0.67 -29.37
N PHE A 411 16.86 -1.37 -29.78
CA PHE A 411 15.49 -1.16 -29.32
C PHE A 411 15.19 -1.96 -28.06
N THR A 412 14.37 -1.38 -27.19
CA THR A 412 13.87 -1.99 -25.95
C THR A 412 12.36 -1.78 -25.86
N PHE A 413 11.65 -2.74 -25.27
CA PHE A 413 10.19 -2.80 -25.31
C PHE A 413 9.54 -2.61 -23.94
N CYS A 414 10.17 -1.80 -23.08
CA CYS A 414 9.73 -1.55 -21.71
C CYS A 414 8.32 -0.94 -21.64
N ASN A 415 7.99 -0.03 -22.56
CA ASN A 415 6.66 0.57 -22.67
C ASN A 415 5.59 -0.44 -23.08
N ILE A 416 5.92 -1.39 -23.96
CA ILE A 416 4.99 -2.43 -24.41
C ILE A 416 4.73 -3.42 -23.29
N TYR A 417 5.79 -3.86 -22.60
CA TYR A 417 5.67 -4.70 -21.42
C TYR A 417 4.82 -4.04 -20.33
N ALA A 418 5.09 -2.76 -20.02
CA ALA A 418 4.31 -2.01 -19.03
C ALA A 418 2.83 -1.88 -19.45
N HIS A 419 2.56 -1.62 -20.73
CA HIS A 419 1.20 -1.59 -21.26
C HIS A 419 0.49 -2.94 -21.10
N ASP A 420 1.12 -4.05 -21.49
CA ASP A 420 0.51 -5.37 -21.40
C ASP A 420 0.29 -5.77 -19.92
N TYR A 421 1.25 -5.48 -19.05
CA TYR A 421 1.12 -5.67 -17.59
C TYR A 421 -0.07 -4.89 -17.02
N CYS A 422 -0.18 -3.59 -17.34
CA CYS A 422 -1.28 -2.76 -16.86
C CYS A 422 -2.63 -3.23 -17.42
N THR A 423 -2.69 -3.56 -18.72
CA THR A 423 -3.92 -4.04 -19.37
C THR A 423 -4.43 -5.33 -18.74
N LEU A 424 -3.53 -6.29 -18.46
CA LEU A 424 -3.91 -7.54 -17.79
C LEU A 424 -4.31 -7.32 -16.32
N ALA A 425 -3.69 -6.34 -15.65
CA ALA A 425 -4.01 -5.97 -14.28
C ALA A 425 -5.24 -5.04 -14.14
N GLY A 426 -5.85 -4.61 -15.25
CA GLY A 426 -7.06 -3.78 -15.25
C GLY A 426 -6.81 -2.27 -15.13
N ALA A 427 -5.61 -1.79 -15.48
CA ALA A 427 -5.32 -0.36 -15.60
C ALA A 427 -5.06 0.05 -17.04
N TYR A 428 -5.63 1.19 -17.44
CA TYR A 428 -5.34 1.77 -18.74
C TYR A 428 -3.98 2.49 -18.72
N LEU A 429 -3.05 1.99 -19.52
CA LEU A 429 -1.82 2.66 -19.90
C LEU A 429 -1.74 2.61 -21.43
N PRO A 430 -1.59 3.73 -22.16
CA PRO A 430 -1.75 3.72 -23.62
C PRO A 430 -0.64 2.93 -24.32
N ARG A 431 -1.03 2.04 -25.24
CA ARG A 431 -0.11 1.52 -26.28
C ARG A 431 -0.03 2.46 -27.48
N VAL A 432 -1.17 3.03 -27.80
CA VAL A 432 -1.37 4.12 -28.76
C VAL A 432 -2.13 5.23 -28.05
N TRP A 433 -1.98 6.46 -28.53
CA TRP A 433 -2.72 7.59 -28.00
C TRP A 433 -3.18 8.52 -29.12
N TRP A 434 -4.27 9.24 -28.87
CA TRP A 434 -4.87 10.20 -29.79
C TRP A 434 -3.84 11.25 -30.24
N SER A 435 -3.83 11.52 -31.55
CA SER A 435 -3.08 12.63 -32.11
C SER A 435 -3.68 13.97 -31.65
N GLN A 436 -2.90 15.06 -31.68
CA GLN A 436 -3.40 16.38 -31.29
C GLN A 436 -4.65 16.81 -32.09
N PRO A 437 -4.71 16.65 -33.43
CA PRO A 437 -5.94 16.92 -34.18
C PRO A 437 -7.13 16.06 -33.74
N ALA A 438 -6.89 14.79 -33.37
CA ALA A 438 -7.94 13.91 -32.89
C ALA A 438 -8.48 14.35 -31.51
N LEU A 439 -7.59 14.76 -30.60
CA LEU A 439 -7.99 15.30 -29.29
C LEU A 439 -8.85 16.56 -29.41
N LEU A 440 -8.53 17.47 -30.34
CA LEU A 440 -9.34 18.67 -30.58
C LEU A 440 -10.75 18.32 -31.07
N LYS A 441 -10.88 17.33 -31.95
CA LYS A 441 -12.18 16.85 -32.44
C LYS A 441 -12.99 16.16 -31.34
N ILE A 442 -12.34 15.32 -30.52
CA ILE A 442 -12.97 14.70 -29.35
C ILE A 442 -13.48 15.76 -28.37
N ALA A 443 -12.69 16.81 -28.11
CA ALA A 443 -13.10 17.92 -27.25
C ALA A 443 -14.32 18.69 -27.80
N LEU A 444 -14.56 18.65 -29.11
CA LEU A 444 -15.77 19.18 -29.75
C LEU A 444 -16.95 18.19 -29.76
N GLY A 445 -16.82 17.04 -29.11
CA GLY A 445 -17.86 16.01 -29.01
C GLY A 445 -17.86 15.00 -30.17
N GLU A 446 -16.88 15.02 -31.07
CA GLU A 446 -16.78 14.02 -32.13
C GLU A 446 -16.34 12.65 -31.58
N THR A 447 -16.98 11.58 -32.05
CA THR A 447 -16.52 10.21 -31.81
C THR A 447 -15.59 9.78 -32.95
N LEU A 448 -14.36 9.41 -32.61
CA LEU A 448 -13.34 9.00 -33.59
C LEU A 448 -12.98 7.52 -33.44
N GLU A 449 -12.68 6.88 -34.57
CA GLU A 449 -12.11 5.53 -34.61
C GLU A 449 -10.58 5.58 -34.49
N PRO A 450 -9.94 4.79 -33.61
CA PRO A 450 -8.49 4.66 -33.53
C PRO A 450 -7.88 4.05 -34.81
N ARG A 451 -7.12 4.84 -35.56
CA ARG A 451 -6.42 4.44 -36.79
C ARG A 451 -4.96 4.91 -36.72
N LEU A 452 -4.04 3.95 -36.74
CA LEU A 452 -2.61 4.21 -36.57
C LEU A 452 -2.09 5.15 -37.67
N GLY A 453 -1.38 6.22 -37.26
CA GLY A 453 -0.84 7.25 -38.14
C GLY A 453 -1.88 8.23 -38.69
N SER A 454 -3.15 8.10 -38.30
CA SER A 454 -4.24 9.00 -38.70
C SER A 454 -4.87 9.68 -37.49
N SER A 455 -5.49 8.92 -36.59
CA SER A 455 -6.12 9.44 -35.37
C SER A 455 -5.35 9.07 -34.11
N VAL A 456 -4.47 8.07 -34.16
CA VAL A 456 -3.63 7.67 -33.03
C VAL A 456 -2.20 7.37 -33.46
N ASP A 457 -1.25 7.59 -32.55
CA ASP A 457 0.17 7.29 -32.71
C ASP A 457 0.65 6.35 -31.60
N GLU A 458 1.74 5.61 -31.84
CA GLU A 458 2.32 4.74 -30.81
C GLU A 458 2.91 5.54 -29.65
N ALA A 459 2.56 5.14 -28.42
CA ALA A 459 3.09 5.75 -27.21
C ALA A 459 4.44 5.13 -26.83
N ARG A 460 5.53 5.90 -26.95
CA ARG A 460 6.86 5.50 -26.44
C ARG A 460 6.97 5.83 -24.96
N ALA A 461 7.99 5.33 -24.27
CA ALA A 461 8.20 5.59 -22.84
C ALA A 461 8.24 7.10 -22.48
N ASN A 462 8.81 7.95 -23.34
CA ASN A 462 8.80 9.40 -23.13
C ASN A 462 7.39 10.01 -23.26
N ASP A 463 6.58 9.46 -24.16
CA ASP A 463 5.22 9.93 -24.43
C ASP A 463 4.30 9.47 -23.30
N ILE A 464 4.48 8.24 -22.80
CA ILE A 464 3.78 7.72 -21.62
C ILE A 464 4.07 8.57 -20.36
N TYR A 465 5.31 9.02 -20.16
CA TYR A 465 5.61 9.94 -19.05
C TYR A 465 4.75 11.21 -19.11
N ARG A 466 4.66 11.83 -20.30
CA ARG A 466 3.85 13.04 -20.50
C ARG A 466 2.36 12.73 -20.36
N TRP A 467 1.91 11.61 -20.92
CA TRP A 467 0.53 11.17 -20.80
C TRP A 467 0.11 10.95 -19.35
N LEU A 468 0.94 10.31 -18.53
CA LEU A 468 0.64 10.13 -17.09
C LEU A 468 0.55 11.48 -16.38
N ARG A 469 1.45 12.42 -16.69
CA ARG A 469 1.43 13.78 -16.14
C ARG A 469 0.15 14.54 -16.52
N ASP A 470 -0.25 14.47 -17.78
CA ASP A 470 -1.30 15.33 -18.35
C ASP A 470 -2.70 14.72 -18.22
N PHE A 471 -2.81 13.39 -18.33
CA PHE A 471 -4.07 12.64 -18.36
C PHE A 471 -4.16 11.55 -17.31
N GLY A 472 -3.06 11.13 -16.69
CA GLY A 472 -3.04 9.96 -15.80
C GLY A 472 -4.12 10.01 -14.71
N GLN A 473 -4.36 11.19 -14.11
CA GLN A 473 -5.36 11.37 -13.06
C GLN A 473 -6.80 11.08 -13.53
N THR A 474 -7.15 11.46 -14.77
CA THR A 474 -8.48 11.15 -15.33
C THR A 474 -8.67 9.67 -15.63
N PHE A 475 -7.56 8.92 -15.73
CA PHE A 475 -7.51 7.47 -15.89
C PHE A 475 -7.11 6.74 -14.59
N GLY A 476 -7.30 7.36 -13.42
CA GLY A 476 -7.11 6.71 -12.13
C GLY A 476 -5.66 6.62 -11.61
N TRP A 477 -4.68 7.11 -12.36
CA TRP A 477 -3.29 7.17 -11.91
C TRP A 477 -3.04 8.30 -10.92
N ARG A 478 -2.18 8.05 -9.93
CA ARG A 478 -1.73 9.05 -8.95
C ARG A 478 -0.23 9.00 -8.75
N ARG A 479 0.38 10.14 -8.42
CA ARG A 479 1.80 10.18 -8.05
C ARG A 479 2.05 9.56 -6.68
N ALA A 480 3.17 8.85 -6.55
CA ALA A 480 3.74 8.45 -5.26
C ALA A 480 4.98 9.28 -4.95
N ALA A 481 5.21 9.60 -3.67
CA ALA A 481 6.30 10.47 -3.24
C ALA A 481 7.61 9.73 -2.95
N SER A 482 7.57 8.39 -2.83
CA SER A 482 8.76 7.59 -2.52
C SER A 482 8.66 6.17 -3.08
N LEU A 483 9.82 5.51 -3.22
CA LEU A 483 9.87 4.07 -3.53
C LEU A 483 9.20 3.21 -2.46
N SER A 484 9.22 3.68 -1.21
CA SER A 484 8.57 2.99 -0.10
C SER A 484 7.06 2.93 -0.31
N GLU A 485 6.43 4.08 -0.57
CA GLU A 485 5.01 4.16 -0.90
C GLU A 485 4.66 3.31 -2.12
N LEU A 486 5.52 3.37 -3.16
CA LEU A 486 5.34 2.60 -4.38
C LEU A 486 5.42 1.08 -4.13
N GLN A 487 6.40 0.62 -3.35
CA GLN A 487 6.56 -0.80 -3.02
C GLN A 487 5.47 -1.28 -2.06
N ASP A 488 5.06 -0.47 -1.08
CA ASP A 488 3.99 -0.81 -0.14
C ASP A 488 2.65 -0.97 -0.87
N HIS A 489 2.38 -0.12 -1.87
CA HIS A 489 1.22 -0.23 -2.74
C HIS A 489 1.27 -1.50 -3.61
N ALA A 490 2.42 -1.80 -4.23
CA ALA A 490 2.63 -3.07 -4.95
C ALA A 490 2.45 -4.29 -4.03
N ASN A 491 2.91 -4.20 -2.79
CA ASN A 491 2.76 -5.24 -1.77
C ASN A 491 1.32 -5.40 -1.28
N LEU A 492 0.38 -4.51 -1.62
CA LEU A 492 -1.06 -4.73 -1.44
C LEU A 492 -1.73 -5.38 -2.66
N GLY A 493 -0.98 -5.60 -3.74
CA GLY A 493 -1.51 -6.04 -5.03
C GLY A 493 -1.93 -4.89 -5.96
N GLY A 494 -1.45 -3.68 -5.69
CA GLY A 494 -1.74 -2.47 -6.48
C GLY A 494 -0.75 -2.28 -7.63
N ILE A 495 -1.18 -1.60 -8.70
CA ILE A 495 -0.34 -1.37 -9.88
C ILE A 495 0.58 -0.18 -9.62
N SER A 496 1.87 -0.36 -9.90
CA SER A 496 2.91 0.60 -9.52
C SER A 496 3.97 0.71 -10.61
N LEU A 497 4.31 1.92 -11.04
CA LEU A 497 5.25 2.18 -12.13
C LEU A 497 6.34 3.20 -11.73
N ILE A 498 7.56 2.99 -12.20
CA ILE A 498 8.60 4.02 -12.26
C ILE A 498 8.78 4.40 -13.72
N VAL A 499 8.68 5.69 -14.04
CA VAL A 499 8.79 6.21 -15.42
C VAL A 499 9.82 7.34 -15.45
N ALA A 500 10.75 7.29 -16.40
CA ALA A 500 11.73 8.34 -16.60
C ALA A 500 11.86 8.74 -18.07
N ARG A 501 11.81 10.06 -18.32
CA ARG A 501 11.86 10.66 -19.65
C ARG A 501 13.30 11.01 -20.03
N ARG A 502 13.72 10.69 -21.26
CA ARG A 502 15.02 11.09 -21.79
C ARG A 502 15.15 12.60 -21.95
N LYS A 503 16.36 13.10 -21.68
CA LYS A 503 16.75 14.48 -21.98
C LYS A 503 17.02 14.69 -23.47
N GLN A 504 17.70 13.73 -24.11
CA GLN A 504 18.03 13.81 -25.53
C GLN A 504 16.83 13.39 -26.38
N ASP A 505 16.44 14.25 -27.32
CA ASP A 505 15.41 13.93 -28.31
C ASP A 505 15.82 12.74 -29.20
N GLY A 506 14.83 11.95 -29.62
CA GLY A 506 15.05 10.72 -30.38
C GLY A 506 15.57 9.53 -29.56
N ARG A 507 15.98 9.70 -28.29
CA ARG A 507 16.34 8.59 -27.40
C ARG A 507 15.14 8.11 -26.57
N SER A 508 15.08 6.79 -26.33
CA SER A 508 14.01 6.17 -25.55
C SER A 508 14.16 6.40 -24.05
N GLY A 509 13.06 6.84 -23.42
CA GLY A 509 12.85 6.81 -21.97
C GLY A 509 12.88 5.39 -21.42
N HIS A 510 12.59 5.24 -20.12
CA HIS A 510 12.49 3.92 -19.50
C HIS A 510 11.32 3.86 -18.53
N ILE A 511 10.66 2.71 -18.49
CA ILE A 511 9.50 2.45 -17.66
C ILE A 511 9.59 1.02 -17.11
N VAL A 512 9.28 0.83 -15.83
CA VAL A 512 9.28 -0.48 -15.19
C VAL A 512 8.07 -0.61 -14.29
N ALA A 513 7.57 -1.85 -14.17
CA ALA A 513 6.60 -2.19 -13.15
C ALA A 513 7.33 -2.43 -11.82
N VAL A 514 6.82 -1.89 -10.72
CA VAL A 514 7.16 -2.30 -9.37
C VAL A 514 6.16 -3.36 -8.95
N VAL A 515 6.68 -4.51 -8.53
CA VAL A 515 5.89 -5.75 -8.37
C VAL A 515 5.88 -6.20 -6.89
N PRO A 516 4.88 -6.98 -6.47
CA PRO A 516 4.79 -7.46 -5.10
C PRO A 516 6.02 -8.26 -4.70
N GLU A 517 6.55 -8.02 -3.50
CA GLU A 517 7.59 -8.87 -2.91
C GLU A 517 7.08 -10.30 -2.69
N THR A 518 7.98 -11.27 -2.84
CA THR A 518 7.74 -12.68 -2.54
C THR A 518 8.59 -13.11 -1.34
N GLY A 519 8.59 -14.41 -1.04
CA GLY A 519 9.49 -14.98 -0.03
C GLY A 519 10.97 -14.73 -0.37
N ASP A 520 11.33 -14.94 -1.63
CA ASP A 520 12.73 -14.92 -2.09
C ASP A 520 13.13 -13.60 -2.77
N GLU A 521 12.17 -12.90 -3.38
CA GLU A 521 12.43 -11.70 -4.16
C GLU A 521 11.88 -10.47 -3.45
N THR A 522 12.80 -9.59 -3.05
CA THR A 522 12.50 -8.50 -2.13
C THR A 522 13.11 -7.17 -2.57
N ALA A 523 12.48 -6.09 -2.15
CA ALA A 523 13.02 -4.75 -2.27
C ALA A 523 14.19 -4.56 -1.29
N LYS A 524 15.19 -3.77 -1.69
CA LYS A 524 16.27 -3.37 -0.79
C LYS A 524 15.83 -2.18 0.05
N ARG A 525 16.16 -2.21 1.34
CA ARG A 525 15.90 -1.14 2.30
C ARG A 525 17.20 -0.66 2.95
N ASN A 526 17.21 0.58 3.43
CA ASN A 526 18.28 1.13 4.26
C ASN A 526 18.06 0.80 5.75
N GLU A 527 18.93 1.30 6.62
CA GLU A 527 18.85 1.09 8.08
C GLU A 527 17.58 1.68 8.71
N SER A 528 17.02 2.74 8.11
CA SER A 528 15.74 3.33 8.53
C SER A 528 14.53 2.61 7.94
N GLY A 529 14.74 1.51 7.21
CA GLY A 529 13.68 0.72 6.58
C GLY A 529 13.01 1.37 5.35
N ALA A 530 13.53 2.48 4.86
CA ALA A 530 13.09 3.09 3.61
C ALA A 530 13.58 2.26 2.42
N VAL A 531 12.70 2.04 1.44
CA VAL A 531 13.06 1.31 0.21
C VAL A 531 14.04 2.14 -0.61
N THR A 532 15.20 1.56 -0.90
CA THR A 532 16.24 2.17 -1.77
C THR A 532 16.26 1.54 -3.15
N MET A 533 15.81 0.28 -3.29
CA MET A 533 15.67 -0.40 -4.58
C MET A 533 14.39 -1.22 -4.57
N ALA A 534 13.34 -0.71 -5.21
CA ALA A 534 12.08 -1.44 -5.35
C ALA A 534 12.28 -2.72 -6.18
N LEU A 535 11.49 -3.75 -5.87
CA LEU A 535 11.41 -4.96 -6.67
C LEU A 535 10.68 -4.64 -7.97
N GLN A 536 11.33 -4.91 -9.09
CA GLN A 536 10.88 -4.51 -10.42
C GLN A 536 10.66 -5.73 -11.32
N SER A 537 9.84 -5.54 -12.34
CA SER A 537 9.86 -6.34 -13.56
C SER A 537 10.24 -5.46 -14.75
N GLN A 538 11.23 -5.88 -15.53
CA GLN A 538 11.88 -5.02 -16.52
C GLN A 538 12.01 -5.70 -17.87
N ALA A 539 11.49 -5.05 -18.93
CA ALA A 539 11.76 -5.39 -20.33
C ALA A 539 12.68 -4.32 -20.97
N GLY A 540 13.93 -4.26 -20.53
CA GLY A 540 14.89 -3.21 -20.89
C GLY A 540 16.00 -3.73 -21.82
N SER A 541 17.23 -3.25 -21.60
CA SER A 541 18.42 -3.84 -22.22
C SER A 541 18.76 -5.22 -21.67
N VAL A 542 18.36 -5.48 -20.42
CA VAL A 542 18.40 -6.78 -19.76
C VAL A 542 17.04 -7.03 -19.16
N ASN A 543 16.43 -8.15 -19.54
CA ASN A 543 15.10 -8.52 -19.08
C ASN A 543 15.18 -9.38 -17.82
N PHE A 544 14.24 -9.17 -16.91
CA PHE A 544 14.01 -10.04 -15.76
C PHE A 544 12.56 -9.93 -15.31
N ARG A 545 11.97 -11.07 -14.92
CA ARG A 545 10.60 -11.10 -14.36
C ARG A 545 10.51 -10.38 -13.05
N ARG A 546 11.46 -10.61 -12.15
CA ARG A 546 11.50 -10.08 -10.80
C ARG A 546 12.95 -9.88 -10.40
N GLY A 547 13.27 -8.69 -9.93
CA GLY A 547 14.64 -8.34 -9.62
C GLY A 547 14.81 -6.87 -9.26
N ARG A 548 16.02 -6.51 -8.86
CA ARG A 548 16.36 -5.12 -8.56
C ARG A 548 17.27 -4.60 -9.66
N SER A 549 16.89 -3.49 -10.29
CA SER A 549 17.74 -2.79 -11.27
C SER A 549 18.85 -2.00 -10.56
N THR A 550 19.69 -1.29 -11.31
CA THR A 550 20.71 -0.41 -10.75
C THR A 550 20.09 0.62 -9.80
N LEU A 551 20.76 0.91 -8.68
CA LEU A 551 20.34 1.90 -7.70
C LEU A 551 20.06 3.26 -8.38
N ASP A 552 18.91 3.86 -8.08
CA ASP A 552 18.51 5.19 -8.54
C ASP A 552 18.67 5.42 -10.06
N TRP A 553 18.46 4.38 -10.88
CA TRP A 553 18.69 4.47 -12.32
C TRP A 553 17.93 5.63 -12.99
N TRP A 554 16.75 6.00 -12.47
CA TRP A 554 15.90 7.09 -12.95
C TRP A 554 16.46 8.49 -12.64
N LYS A 555 17.37 8.61 -11.67
CA LYS A 555 18.07 9.86 -11.34
C LYS A 555 19.34 10.08 -12.18
N SER A 556 19.69 9.15 -13.06
CA SER A 556 20.83 9.30 -13.95
C SER A 556 20.70 10.55 -14.83
N GLU A 557 21.81 11.26 -15.09
CA GLU A 557 21.82 12.55 -15.81
C GLU A 557 21.28 12.49 -17.24
N ARG A 558 21.18 11.29 -17.82
CA ARG A 558 20.54 11.04 -19.12
C ARG A 558 19.01 11.22 -19.09
N PHE A 559 18.38 11.25 -17.93
CA PHE A 559 16.96 11.52 -17.78
C PHE A 559 16.74 13.00 -17.46
N ALA A 560 15.73 13.60 -18.10
CA ALA A 560 15.31 14.96 -17.79
C ALA A 560 14.45 14.99 -16.53
N GLU A 561 13.52 14.02 -16.44
CA GLU A 561 12.51 13.95 -15.39
C GLU A 561 12.18 12.48 -15.08
N HIS A 562 11.63 12.25 -13.90
CA HIS A 562 11.10 10.95 -13.48
C HIS A 562 9.90 11.11 -12.56
N ALA A 563 9.12 10.05 -12.44
CA ALA A 563 7.96 10.00 -11.57
C ALA A 563 7.64 8.57 -11.14
N PHE A 564 7.00 8.46 -9.99
CA PHE A 564 6.42 7.23 -9.47
C PHE A 564 4.91 7.32 -9.55
N TRP A 565 4.27 6.26 -10.03
CA TRP A 565 2.84 6.23 -10.29
C TRP A 565 2.20 5.00 -9.69
N THR A 566 1.04 5.18 -9.05
CA THR A 566 0.19 4.11 -8.53
C THR A 566 -1.17 4.20 -9.19
N HIS A 567 -1.78 3.05 -9.48
CA HIS A 567 -3.14 2.93 -9.96
C HIS A 567 -3.86 1.88 -9.12
N PRO A 568 -5.16 2.06 -8.78
CA PRO A 568 -5.91 1.06 -8.04
C PRO A 568 -5.72 -0.35 -8.57
#